data_AF-A0A6I8M3Q4-F1
#
_entry.id   AF-A0A6I8M3Q4-F1
#
_cell.length_a   1.000
_cell.length_b   1.000
_cell.length_c   1.000
_cell.angle_alpha   90.00
_cell.angle_beta   90.00
_cell.angle_gamma   90.00
#
_symmetry.space_group_name_H-M   'P 1'
#
loop_
_entity.id
_entity.type
_entity.pdbx_description
1 polymer ?
#
loop_
_entity_poly.entity_id
_entity_poly.type
_entity_poly.pdbx_seq_one_letter_code
_entity_poly.pdbx_strand_id
1 'polypeptide(L)'
;MSWITPIVGLLGTFLGAFITWWTERRRWRREQHAKRVELRRVIYGDYLAALHAASEGIREVSETDEAAESRLVASREAFRVGKIYAVREQVELLAPDEVVKVAKLAFRQLRALRDLAGAEEPRKSRHYNPVLVEYGVILERLRNRMREDLDMPAIVVRKSEAAT
;
A
#
# COMPACT_ATOMS: atom_id res chain seq x y z
N MET A 1 -18.81 -43.12 51.27
CA MET A 1 -19.47 -41.84 50.91
C MET A 1 -18.95 -41.38 49.56
N SER A 2 -19.84 -40.98 48.64
CA SER A 2 -19.55 -40.79 47.21
C SER A 2 -18.67 -39.56 46.93
N TRP A 3 -17.37 -39.78 46.92
CA TRP A 3 -16.32 -38.85 46.48
C TRP A 3 -16.44 -38.42 45.00
N ILE A 4 -17.33 -39.05 44.24
CA ILE A 4 -17.65 -38.74 42.84
C ILE A 4 -18.37 -37.39 42.70
N THR A 5 -19.25 -37.03 43.64
CA THR A 5 -20.05 -35.80 43.59
C THR A 5 -19.21 -34.51 43.58
N PRO A 6 -18.21 -34.33 44.47
CA PRO A 6 -17.34 -33.14 44.41
C PRO A 6 -16.46 -33.09 43.16
N ILE A 7 -16.07 -34.24 42.60
CA ILE A 7 -15.27 -34.32 41.35
C ILE A 7 -16.09 -33.81 40.16
N VAL A 8 -17.36 -34.21 40.06
CA VAL A 8 -18.25 -33.75 38.98
C VAL A 8 -18.51 -32.24 39.06
N GLY A 9 -18.68 -31.70 40.27
CA GLY A 9 -18.84 -30.25 40.47
C GLY A 9 -17.60 -29.43 40.10
N LEU A 10 -16.41 -29.92 40.48
CA LEU A 10 -15.13 -29.29 40.09
C LEU A 10 -14.96 -29.32 38.57
N LEU A 11 -15.21 -30.46 37.91
CA LEU A 11 -15.13 -30.59 36.47
C LEU A 11 -16.06 -29.60 35.74
N GLY A 12 -17.28 -29.40 36.22
CA GLY A 12 -18.22 -28.41 35.65
C GLY A 12 -17.68 -26.98 35.70
N THR A 13 -17.13 -26.56 36.83
CA THR A 13 -16.54 -25.21 37.01
C THR A 13 -15.29 -25.03 36.14
N PHE A 14 -14.41 -26.04 36.08
CA PHE A 14 -13.23 -26.01 35.20
C PHE A 14 -13.63 -25.95 33.72
N LEU A 15 -14.64 -26.68 33.30
CA LEU A 15 -15.11 -26.67 31.92
C LEU A 15 -15.69 -25.29 31.54
N GLY A 16 -16.47 -24.68 32.44
CA GLY A 16 -16.99 -23.32 32.27
C GLY A 16 -15.89 -22.27 32.17
N ALA A 17 -14.89 -22.34 33.05
CA ALA A 17 -13.71 -21.46 33.03
C ALA A 17 -12.87 -21.66 31.75
N PHE A 18 -12.70 -22.91 31.31
CA PHE A 18 -11.94 -23.24 30.09
C PHE A 18 -12.64 -22.71 28.83
N ILE A 19 -13.96 -22.87 28.73
CA ILE A 19 -14.75 -22.32 27.62
C ILE A 19 -14.65 -20.79 27.60
N THR A 20 -14.77 -20.14 28.76
CA THR A 20 -14.68 -18.67 28.88
C THR A 20 -13.28 -18.16 28.50
N TRP A 21 -12.22 -18.82 28.96
CA TRP A 21 -10.86 -18.48 28.58
C TRP A 21 -10.60 -18.69 27.08
N TRP A 22 -11.15 -19.76 26.50
CA TRP A 22 -11.03 -20.06 25.07
C TRP A 22 -11.75 -19.03 24.19
N THR A 23 -12.96 -18.63 24.57
CA THR A 23 -13.72 -17.58 23.87
C THR A 23 -13.01 -16.24 23.95
N GLU A 24 -12.49 -15.88 25.13
CA GLU A 24 -11.72 -14.65 25.33
C GLU A 24 -10.44 -14.65 24.50
N ARG A 25 -9.72 -15.79 24.46
CA ARG A 25 -8.51 -15.92 23.63
C ARG A 25 -8.81 -15.81 22.13
N ARG A 26 -9.93 -16.37 21.66
CA ARG A 26 -10.38 -16.21 20.26
C ARG A 26 -10.78 -14.77 19.96
N ARG A 27 -11.48 -14.11 20.89
CA ARG A 27 -11.86 -12.70 20.78
C ARG A 27 -10.63 -11.80 20.65
N TRP A 28 -9.67 -11.94 21.56
CA TRP A 28 -8.40 -11.20 21.52
C TRP A 28 -7.68 -11.38 20.18
N ARG A 29 -7.56 -12.61 19.68
CA ARG A 29 -6.91 -12.86 18.37
C ARG A 29 -7.64 -12.18 17.21
N ARG A 30 -8.97 -12.21 17.19
CA ARG A 30 -9.77 -11.53 16.17
C ARG A 30 -9.62 -10.01 16.24
N GLU A 31 -9.66 -9.43 17.43
CA GLU A 31 -9.48 -7.99 17.61
C GLU A 31 -8.08 -7.53 17.19
N GLN A 32 -7.04 -8.29 17.53
CA GLN A 32 -5.67 -7.99 17.09
C GLN A 32 -5.52 -8.12 15.58
N HIS A 33 -6.16 -9.12 14.95
CA HIS A 33 -6.15 -9.26 13.50
C HIS A 33 -6.87 -8.09 12.82
N ALA A 34 -8.07 -7.72 13.29
CA ALA A 34 -8.83 -6.59 12.77
C ALA A 34 -8.05 -5.27 12.90
N LYS A 35 -7.37 -5.03 14.03
CA LYS A 35 -6.49 -3.85 14.21
C LYS A 35 -5.35 -3.82 13.20
N ARG A 36 -4.72 -4.97 12.92
CA ARG A 36 -3.63 -5.04 11.92
C ARG A 36 -4.14 -4.76 10.51
N VAL A 37 -5.30 -5.32 10.15
CA VAL A 37 -5.93 -5.06 8.84
C VAL A 37 -6.29 -3.58 8.69
N GLU A 38 -6.85 -2.97 9.74
CA GLU A 38 -7.19 -1.53 9.70
C GLU A 38 -5.96 -0.65 9.58
N LEU A 39 -4.88 -0.94 10.33
CA LEU A 39 -3.61 -0.22 10.19
C LEU A 39 -3.06 -0.35 8.75
N ARG A 40 -3.08 -1.56 8.17
CA ARG A 40 -2.64 -1.76 6.78
C ARG A 40 -3.50 -1.00 5.77
N ARG A 41 -4.82 -0.97 5.98
CA ARG A 41 -5.73 -0.20 5.14
C ARG A 41 -5.40 1.30 5.14
N VAL A 42 -5.13 1.86 6.31
CA VAL A 42 -4.76 3.28 6.47
C VAL A 42 -3.44 3.57 5.75
N ILE A 43 -2.37 2.83 6.03
CA ILE A 43 -1.07 3.09 5.40
C ILE A 43 -1.10 2.87 3.87
N TYR A 44 -1.92 1.94 3.37
CA TYR A 44 -2.08 1.73 1.93
C TYR A 44 -2.77 2.92 1.27
N GLY A 45 -3.82 3.45 1.90
CA GLY A 45 -4.48 4.68 1.45
C GLY A 45 -3.50 5.86 1.43
N ASP A 46 -2.78 6.07 2.54
CA ASP A 46 -1.80 7.15 2.65
C ASP A 46 -0.70 7.04 1.60
N TYR A 47 -0.22 5.82 1.34
CA TYR A 47 0.84 5.60 0.36
C TYR A 47 0.39 5.87 -1.07
N LEU A 48 -0.80 5.40 -1.43
CA LEU A 48 -1.39 5.67 -2.75
C LEU A 48 -1.68 7.16 -2.94
N ALA A 49 -2.16 7.85 -1.90
CA ALA A 49 -2.36 9.29 -1.92
C ALA A 49 -1.04 10.05 -2.11
N ALA A 50 0.02 9.66 -1.38
CA ALA A 50 1.34 10.26 -1.53
C ALA A 50 1.95 10.02 -2.91
N LEU A 51 1.80 8.81 -3.47
CA LEU A 51 2.21 8.48 -4.84
C LEU A 51 1.48 9.33 -5.87
N HIS A 52 0.17 9.51 -5.72
CA HIS A 52 -0.63 10.31 -6.64
C HIS A 52 -0.30 11.80 -6.58
N ALA A 53 -0.19 12.36 -5.37
CA ALA A 53 0.19 13.76 -5.19
C ALA A 53 1.57 14.06 -5.78
N ALA A 54 2.53 13.15 -5.57
CA ALA A 54 3.86 13.29 -6.16
C ALA A 54 3.84 13.15 -7.69
N SER A 55 3.04 12.22 -8.26
CA SER A 55 2.94 12.08 -9.71
C SER A 55 2.30 13.30 -10.39
N GLU A 56 1.27 13.90 -9.78
CA GLU A 56 0.67 15.12 -10.32
C GLU A 56 1.63 16.30 -10.25
N GLY A 57 2.34 16.49 -9.14
CA GLY A 57 3.35 17.55 -9.05
C GLY A 57 4.49 17.38 -10.05
N ILE A 58 4.92 16.14 -10.34
CA ILE A 58 5.90 15.89 -11.41
C ILE A 58 5.32 16.21 -12.79
N ARG A 59 4.05 15.86 -13.03
CA ARG A 59 3.38 16.13 -14.31
C ARG A 59 3.29 17.63 -14.57
N GLU A 60 2.85 18.40 -13.58
CA GLU A 60 2.77 19.87 -13.64
C GLU A 60 4.13 20.50 -13.97
N VAL A 61 5.18 20.08 -13.26
CA VAL A 61 6.55 20.55 -13.53
C VAL A 61 7.04 20.15 -14.92
N SER A 62 6.65 18.96 -15.39
CA SER A 62 7.03 18.47 -16.73
C SER A 62 6.38 19.28 -17.85
N GLU A 63 5.22 19.90 -17.61
CA GLU A 63 4.49 20.70 -18.59
C GLU A 63 4.97 22.15 -18.65
N THR A 64 5.82 22.56 -17.70
CA THR A 64 6.34 23.92 -17.62
C THR A 64 7.49 24.15 -18.61
N ASP A 65 7.54 25.34 -19.22
CA ASP A 65 8.57 25.77 -20.19
C ASP A 65 9.84 26.34 -19.51
N GLU A 66 10.06 25.97 -18.26
CA GLU A 66 11.23 26.38 -17.49
C GLU A 66 12.50 25.61 -17.90
N ALA A 67 13.66 26.20 -17.58
CA ALA A 67 14.96 25.56 -17.74
C ALA A 67 15.00 24.21 -16.98
N ALA A 68 15.69 23.23 -17.55
CA ALA A 68 15.76 21.86 -17.03
C ALA A 68 16.20 21.79 -15.55
N GLU A 69 17.13 22.65 -15.13
CA GLU A 69 17.59 22.73 -13.74
C GLU A 69 16.47 23.18 -12.78
N SER A 70 15.67 24.17 -13.17
CA SER A 70 14.51 24.63 -12.39
C SER A 70 13.47 23.52 -12.26
N ARG A 71 13.15 22.83 -13.38
CA ARG A 71 12.26 21.67 -13.39
C ARG A 71 12.77 20.54 -12.49
N LEU A 72 14.08 20.31 -12.45
CA LEU A 72 14.67 19.29 -11.57
C LEU A 72 14.50 19.64 -10.07
N VAL A 73 14.66 20.92 -9.70
CA VAL A 73 14.43 21.38 -8.33
C VAL A 73 12.95 21.27 -7.97
N ALA A 74 12.06 21.76 -8.83
CA ALA A 74 10.62 21.72 -8.60
C ALA A 74 10.06 20.28 -8.51
N SER A 75 10.54 19.37 -9.36
CA SER A 75 10.13 17.95 -9.32
C SER A 75 10.62 17.23 -8.06
N ARG A 76 11.78 17.61 -7.49
CA ARG A 76 12.24 17.12 -6.18
C ARG A 76 11.40 17.68 -5.04
N GLU A 77 10.94 18.91 -5.15
CA GLU A 77 10.07 19.52 -4.15
C GLU A 77 8.69 18.84 -4.12
N ALA A 78 8.13 18.46 -5.27
CA ALA A 78 6.90 17.67 -5.35
C ALA A 78 6.99 16.35 -4.54
N PHE A 79 8.15 15.68 -4.56
CA PHE A 79 8.41 14.51 -3.72
C PHE A 79 8.43 14.83 -2.22
N ARG A 80 8.97 15.99 -1.84
CA ARG A 80 9.13 16.41 -0.44
C ARG A 80 7.77 16.76 0.16
N VAL A 81 6.95 17.52 -0.56
CA VAL A 81 5.59 17.93 -0.14
C VAL A 81 4.70 16.70 0.07
N GLY A 82 4.79 15.70 -0.81
CA GLY A 82 4.01 14.47 -0.70
C GLY A 82 4.42 13.54 0.46
N LYS A 83 5.49 13.84 1.22
CA LYS A 83 6.01 13.00 2.32
C LYS A 83 6.21 11.53 1.97
N ILE A 84 6.41 11.22 0.68
CA ILE A 84 6.37 9.86 0.16
C ILE A 84 7.40 8.92 0.78
N TYR A 85 8.55 9.44 1.19
CA TYR A 85 9.57 8.66 1.90
C TYR A 85 9.05 8.14 3.25
N ALA A 86 8.41 9.01 4.05
CA ALA A 86 7.90 8.63 5.36
C ALA A 86 6.81 7.56 5.26
N VAL A 87 5.90 7.71 4.29
CA VAL A 87 4.81 6.74 4.09
C VAL A 87 5.33 5.42 3.52
N ARG A 88 6.36 5.46 2.66
CA ARG A 88 7.04 4.24 2.19
C ARG A 88 7.60 3.42 3.35
N GLU A 89 8.29 4.05 4.30
CA GLU A 89 8.85 3.33 5.47
C GLU A 89 7.76 2.65 6.29
N GLN A 90 6.58 3.26 6.42
CA GLN A 90 5.44 2.64 7.11
C GLN A 90 4.95 1.40 6.36
N VAL A 91 4.87 1.45 5.02
CA VAL A 91 4.55 0.28 4.19
C VAL A 91 5.61 -0.81 4.36
N GLU A 92 6.90 -0.47 4.34
CA GLU A 92 7.98 -1.45 4.55
C GLU A 92 7.90 -2.13 5.93
N LEU A 93 7.45 -1.41 6.96
CA LEU A 93 7.36 -1.93 8.32
C LEU A 93 6.13 -2.84 8.56
N LEU A 94 5.00 -2.52 7.94
CA LEU A 94 3.69 -3.09 8.31
C LEU A 94 3.06 -3.97 7.24
N ALA A 95 3.48 -3.86 5.98
CA ALA A 95 2.93 -4.63 4.88
C ALA A 95 3.65 -5.98 4.72
N PRO A 96 2.98 -7.00 4.14
CA PRO A 96 3.66 -8.23 3.73
C PRO A 96 4.67 -7.98 2.61
N ASP A 97 5.70 -8.82 2.53
CA ASP A 97 6.78 -8.75 1.55
C ASP A 97 6.30 -8.58 0.10
N GLU A 98 5.20 -9.25 -0.24
CA GLU A 98 4.61 -9.21 -1.58
C GLU A 98 4.10 -7.80 -1.96
N VAL A 99 3.52 -7.09 -1.00
CA VAL A 99 3.11 -5.68 -1.19
C VAL A 99 4.34 -4.77 -1.19
N VAL A 100 5.30 -5.01 -0.28
CA VAL A 100 6.54 -4.22 -0.18
C VAL A 100 7.34 -4.25 -1.49
N LYS A 101 7.48 -5.42 -2.13
CA LYS A 101 8.20 -5.57 -3.40
C LYS A 101 7.59 -4.69 -4.50
N VAL A 102 6.26 -4.70 -4.63
CA VAL A 102 5.56 -3.90 -5.65
C VAL A 102 5.55 -2.42 -5.28
N ALA A 103 5.43 -2.08 -3.99
CA ALA A 103 5.52 -0.71 -3.50
C ALA A 103 6.88 -0.08 -3.83
N LYS A 104 7.97 -0.82 -3.65
CA LYS A 104 9.33 -0.42 -4.03
C LYS A 104 9.49 -0.22 -5.54
N LEU A 105 8.84 -1.06 -6.35
CA LEU A 105 8.81 -0.89 -7.80
C LEU A 105 8.09 0.41 -8.21
N ALA A 106 6.91 0.66 -7.65
CA ALA A 106 6.15 1.89 -7.91
C ALA A 106 6.96 3.14 -7.53
N PHE A 107 7.60 3.12 -6.36
CA PHE A 107 8.46 4.20 -5.89
C PHE A 107 9.64 4.46 -6.84
N ARG A 108 10.31 3.40 -7.30
CA ARG A 108 11.43 3.52 -8.24
C ARG A 108 11.00 4.12 -9.58
N GLN A 109 9.85 3.71 -10.11
CA GLN A 109 9.34 4.27 -11.36
C GLN A 109 8.93 5.73 -11.22
N LEU A 110 8.29 6.09 -10.11
CA LEU A 110 7.98 7.50 -9.83
C LEU A 110 9.26 8.35 -9.72
N ARG A 111 10.34 7.81 -9.14
CA ARG A 111 11.64 8.48 -9.09
C ARG A 111 12.23 8.66 -10.49
N ALA A 112 12.09 7.66 -11.37
CA ALA A 112 12.51 7.77 -12.76
C ALA A 112 11.71 8.86 -13.51
N LEU A 113 10.40 8.98 -13.26
CA LEU A 113 9.57 10.07 -13.81
C LEU A 113 10.06 11.44 -13.37
N ARG A 114 10.35 11.62 -12.08
CA ARG A 114 10.93 12.85 -11.55
C ARG A 114 12.24 13.22 -12.24
N ASP A 115 13.14 12.26 -12.34
CA ASP A 115 14.45 12.48 -12.94
C ASP A 115 14.35 12.80 -14.44
N LEU A 116 13.30 12.29 -15.13
CA LEU A 116 12.99 12.63 -16.53
C LEU A 116 12.26 13.96 -16.69
N ALA A 117 11.43 14.37 -15.73
CA ALA A 117 10.77 15.68 -15.77
C ALA A 117 11.77 16.84 -15.71
N GLY A 118 12.88 16.67 -14.97
CA GLY A 118 14.01 17.60 -14.93
C GLY A 118 15.05 17.40 -16.03
N ALA A 119 14.82 16.51 -17.00
CA ALA A 119 15.78 16.26 -18.07
C ALA A 119 15.66 17.29 -19.22
N GLU A 120 16.69 17.34 -20.06
CA GLU A 120 16.65 18.08 -21.32
C GLU A 120 15.58 17.53 -22.28
N GLU A 121 15.04 18.40 -23.14
CA GLU A 121 13.87 18.11 -23.97
C GLU A 121 14.02 16.88 -24.90
N PRO A 122 15.17 16.66 -25.57
CA PRO A 122 15.35 15.46 -26.41
C PRO A 122 15.27 14.15 -25.60
N ARG A 123 15.77 14.16 -24.36
CA ARG A 123 15.75 12.99 -23.48
C ARG A 123 14.36 12.78 -22.88
N LYS A 124 13.72 13.87 -22.42
CA LYS A 124 12.38 13.86 -21.85
C LYS A 124 11.35 13.37 -22.88
N SER A 125 11.31 13.96 -24.07
CA SER A 125 10.39 13.56 -25.15
C SER A 125 10.52 12.08 -25.54
N ARG A 126 11.74 11.53 -25.54
CA ARG A 126 12.00 10.12 -25.88
C ARG A 126 11.56 9.14 -24.80
N HIS A 127 11.71 9.49 -23.51
CA HIS A 127 11.63 8.51 -22.42
C HIS A 127 10.51 8.75 -21.41
N TYR A 128 9.93 9.95 -21.33
CA TYR A 128 8.96 10.30 -20.29
C TYR A 128 7.65 9.49 -20.42
N ASN A 129 7.04 9.50 -21.61
CA ASN A 129 5.76 8.80 -21.85
C ASN A 129 5.84 7.29 -21.63
N PRO A 130 6.87 6.56 -22.13
CA PRO A 130 7.02 5.13 -21.85
C PRO A 130 7.08 4.82 -20.35
N VAL A 131 7.83 5.61 -19.58
CA VAL A 131 7.97 5.43 -18.13
C VAL A 131 6.66 5.76 -17.41
N LEU A 132 5.90 6.75 -17.90
CA LEU A 132 4.60 7.12 -17.33
C LEU A 132 3.57 5.99 -17.49
N VAL A 133 3.55 5.36 -18.67
CA VAL A 133 2.70 4.19 -18.92
C VAL A 133 3.10 3.02 -18.02
N GLU A 134 4.40 2.73 -17.90
CA GLU A 134 4.89 1.65 -17.04
C GLU A 134 4.57 1.90 -15.56
N TYR A 135 4.69 3.14 -15.10
CA TYR A 135 4.29 3.55 -13.76
C TYR A 135 2.81 3.25 -13.49
N GLY A 136 1.93 3.55 -14.44
CA GLY A 136 0.49 3.23 -14.34
C GLY A 136 0.22 1.73 -14.16
N VAL A 137 0.89 0.89 -14.95
CA VAL A 137 0.78 -0.59 -14.84
C VAL A 137 1.25 -1.09 -13.48
N ILE A 138 2.36 -0.55 -12.98
CA ILE A 138 2.89 -0.94 -11.67
C ILE A 138 1.99 -0.46 -10.54
N LEU A 139 1.38 0.72 -10.65
CA LEU A 139 0.43 1.24 -9.68
C LEU A 139 -0.85 0.39 -9.62
N GLU A 140 -1.32 -0.10 -10.76
CA GLU A 140 -2.42 -1.07 -10.80
C GLU A 140 -2.05 -2.39 -10.10
N ARG A 141 -0.88 -2.93 -10.40
CA ARG A 141 -0.37 -4.13 -9.72
C ARG A 141 -0.27 -3.92 -8.21
N LEU A 142 0.19 -2.75 -7.77
CA LEU A 142 0.28 -2.41 -6.35
C LEU A 142 -1.09 -2.42 -5.69
N ARG A 143 -2.08 -1.75 -6.30
CA ARG A 143 -3.46 -1.72 -5.78
C ARG A 143 -4.05 -3.12 -5.68
N ASN A 144 -3.83 -3.98 -6.68
CA ASN A 144 -4.32 -5.35 -6.63
C ASN A 144 -3.66 -6.15 -5.50
N ARG A 145 -2.34 -6.01 -5.30
CA ARG A 145 -1.64 -6.70 -4.20
C ARG A 145 -2.07 -6.23 -2.81
N MET A 146 -2.30 -4.92 -2.66
CA MET A 146 -2.87 -4.35 -1.43
C MET A 146 -4.29 -4.85 -1.17
N ARG A 147 -5.13 -4.98 -2.21
CA ARG A 147 -6.48 -5.51 -2.07
C ARG A 147 -6.48 -6.98 -1.67
N GLU A 148 -5.63 -7.78 -2.29
CA GLU A 148 -5.44 -9.19 -1.93
C GLU A 148 -4.99 -9.36 -0.47
N ASP A 149 -4.09 -8.51 0.04
CA ASP A 149 -3.69 -8.53 1.47
C ASP A 149 -4.83 -8.14 2.43
N LEU A 150 -5.80 -7.36 1.94
CA LEU A 150 -6.99 -6.95 2.71
C LEU A 150 -8.19 -7.90 2.49
N ASP A 151 -7.97 -9.08 1.88
CA ASP A 151 -9.02 -10.04 1.50
C ASP A 151 -10.12 -9.40 0.62
N MET A 152 -9.75 -8.39 -0.18
CA MET A 152 -10.64 -7.72 -1.13
C MET A 152 -10.39 -8.25 -2.55
N PRO A 153 -11.45 -8.40 -3.38
CA PRO A 153 -11.30 -8.88 -4.75
C PRO A 153 -10.45 -7.91 -5.58
N ALA A 154 -9.59 -8.43 -6.46
CA ALA A 154 -8.79 -7.60 -7.36
C ALA A 154 -9.68 -6.70 -8.26
N ILE A 155 -9.13 -5.56 -8.68
CA ILE A 155 -9.79 -4.72 -9.68
C ILE A 155 -9.53 -5.39 -11.02
N VAL A 156 -10.47 -6.22 -11.49
CA VAL A 156 -10.41 -6.74 -12.85
C VAL A 156 -10.80 -5.59 -13.77
N VAL A 157 -9.81 -4.96 -14.41
CA VAL A 157 -10.08 -4.10 -15.56
C VAL A 157 -10.52 -5.02 -16.69
N ARG A 158 -11.84 -5.10 -16.92
CA ARG A 158 -12.40 -5.71 -18.13
C ARG A 158 -11.76 -4.95 -19.31
N LYS A 159 -10.87 -5.60 -20.07
CA LYS A 159 -10.44 -5.07 -21.39
C LYS A 159 -11.73 -4.70 -22.11
N SER A 160 -11.99 -3.40 -22.30
CA SER A 160 -13.10 -3.00 -23.13
C SER A 160 -12.86 -3.62 -24.50
N GLU A 161 -13.89 -4.26 -25.02
CA GLU A 161 -14.04 -4.62 -26.42
C GLU A 161 -13.86 -3.35 -27.25
N ALA A 162 -12.61 -3.01 -27.57
CA ALA A 162 -12.24 -2.06 -28.60
C ALA A 162 -11.61 -2.88 -29.73
N ALA A 163 -12.47 -3.70 -30.32
CA ALA A 163 -12.27 -4.35 -31.60
C ALA A 163 -13.65 -4.47 -32.24
N THR A 164 -14.19 -3.34 -32.69
CA THR A 164 -15.16 -3.29 -33.77
C THR A 164 -15.00 -1.97 -34.51
#